data_AF-A0A7Y3G8D9-F1
#
_entry.id   AF-A0A7Y3G8D9-F1
#
_cell.length_a   1.000
_cell.length_b   1.000
_cell.length_c   1.000
_cell.angle_alpha   90.00
_cell.angle_beta   90.00
_cell.angle_gamma   90.00
#
_symmetry.space_group_name_H-M   'P 1'
#
loop_
_entity.id
_entity.type
_entity.pdbx_description
1 polymer ?
#
loop_
_entity_poly.entity_id
_entity_poly.type
_entity_poly.pdbx_seq_one_letter_code
_entity_poly.pdbx_strand_id
1 'polypeptide(L)'
;MKKTGIWIDKDTAHIVTIENETETMKTINSEVEHFRIHGGYGGRAKGGPQDVVQDSKYLEREKHQLKAYFKEIANEIKNSDELVVFGPAETGEKFR
;
A
#
# COMPACT_ATOMS: atom_id res chain seq x y z
N MET A 1 17.75 -3.32 -22.76
CA MET A 1 16.62 -2.45 -22.39
C MET A 1 15.76 -3.23 -21.42
N LYS A 2 15.65 -2.74 -20.20
CA LYS A 2 14.85 -3.32 -19.13
C LYS A 2 13.52 -2.57 -19.07
N LYS A 3 12.43 -3.24 -19.44
CA LYS A 3 11.08 -2.67 -19.38
C LYS A 3 10.39 -3.21 -18.14
N THR A 4 9.84 -2.34 -17.31
CA THR A 4 9.16 -2.74 -16.08
C THR A 4 7.74 -2.21 -16.07
N GLY A 5 6.76 -3.11 -15.93
CA GLY A 5 5.37 -2.79 -15.64
C GLY A 5 5.08 -3.08 -14.19
N ILE A 6 4.43 -2.15 -13.49
CA ILE A 6 3.98 -2.37 -12.12
C ILE A 6 2.46 -2.26 -12.08
N TRP A 7 1.81 -3.19 -11.41
CA TRP A 7 0.46 -3.07 -10.94
C TRP A 7 0.49 -2.92 -9.41
N ILE A 8 0.06 -1.77 -8.88
CA ILE A 8 0.11 -1.41 -7.46
C ILE A 8 -1.31 -1.28 -6.93
N ASP A 9 -1.63 -2.02 -5.89
CA ASP A 9 -2.82 -1.84 -5.06
C ASP A 9 -2.41 -1.40 -3.64
N LYS A 10 -3.39 -1.14 -2.77
CA LYS A 10 -3.17 -0.83 -1.36
C LYS A 10 -2.53 -2.00 -0.60
N ASP A 11 -2.81 -3.23 -1.03
CA ASP A 11 -2.40 -4.46 -0.33
C ASP A 11 -1.19 -5.13 -0.99
N THR A 12 -1.12 -5.15 -2.31
CA THR A 12 -0.10 -5.88 -3.06
C THR A 12 0.34 -5.14 -4.32
N ALA A 13 1.62 -5.30 -4.68
CA ALA A 13 2.19 -4.79 -5.91
C ALA A 13 2.79 -5.94 -6.69
N HIS A 14 2.41 -6.05 -7.94
CA HIS A 14 2.96 -6.99 -8.89
C HIS A 14 3.88 -6.21 -9.85
N ILE A 15 5.16 -6.51 -9.78
CA ILE A 15 6.19 -5.94 -10.66
C ILE A 15 6.52 -6.99 -11.71
N VAL A 16 6.29 -6.67 -12.97
CA VAL A 16 6.65 -7.47 -14.13
C VAL A 16 7.81 -6.77 -14.83
N THR A 17 8.92 -7.48 -15.02
CA THR A 17 10.10 -6.97 -15.70
C THR A 17 10.42 -7.85 -16.89
N ILE A 18 10.60 -7.22 -18.05
CA ILE A 18 10.98 -7.86 -19.30
C ILE A 18 12.38 -7.35 -19.67
N GLU A 19 13.34 -8.26 -19.70
CA GLU A 19 14.72 -7.98 -20.10
C GLU A 19 15.19 -9.07 -21.07
N ASN A 20 15.58 -8.68 -22.29
CA ASN A 20 16.12 -9.59 -23.30
C ASN A 20 15.32 -10.91 -23.45
N GLU A 21 14.01 -10.79 -23.69
CA GLU A 21 13.05 -11.90 -23.86
C GLU A 21 12.78 -12.74 -22.60
N THR A 22 13.38 -12.38 -21.46
CA THR A 22 13.09 -13.02 -20.17
C THR A 22 12.08 -12.20 -19.39
N GLU A 23 10.97 -12.82 -19.03
CA GLU A 23 9.96 -12.24 -18.14
C GLU A 23 10.21 -12.67 -16.70
N THR A 24 10.24 -11.70 -15.78
CA THR A 24 10.36 -11.93 -14.35
C THR A 24 9.21 -11.21 -13.65
N MET A 25 8.51 -11.93 -12.77
CA MET A 25 7.43 -11.39 -11.97
C MET A 25 7.81 -11.44 -10.49
N LYS A 26 7.67 -10.31 -9.80
CA LYS A 26 7.89 -10.18 -8.37
C LYS A 26 6.64 -9.59 -7.71
N THR A 27 6.26 -10.13 -6.56
CA THR A 27 5.14 -9.62 -5.77
C THR A 27 5.68 -9.04 -4.47
N ILE A 28 5.28 -7.81 -4.16
CA ILE A 28 5.58 -7.11 -2.90
C ILE A 28 4.26 -6.88 -2.17
N ASN A 29 4.15 -7.32 -0.91
CA ASN A 29 2.98 -7.07 -0.08
C ASN A 29 3.18 -5.79 0.73
N SER A 30 2.12 -5.01 0.95
CA SER A 30 2.21 -3.72 1.63
C SER A 30 2.35 -3.80 3.15
N GLU A 31 2.09 -4.98 3.73
CA GLU A 31 2.04 -5.23 5.17
C GLU A 31 1.19 -4.20 5.95
N VAL A 32 0.28 -3.50 5.26
CA VAL A 32 -0.58 -2.49 5.87
C VAL A 32 -1.53 -3.19 6.84
N GLU A 33 -1.44 -2.81 8.11
CA GLU A 33 -2.27 -3.39 9.16
C GLU A 33 -3.71 -2.91 8.99
N HIS A 34 -4.61 -3.85 8.73
CA HIS A 34 -6.04 -3.59 8.67
C HIS A 34 -6.59 -3.49 10.09
N PHE A 35 -6.54 -2.29 10.68
CA PHE A 35 -7.15 -2.03 11.97
C PHE A 35 -8.67 -2.18 11.88
N ARG A 36 -9.21 -3.25 12.47
CA ARG A 36 -10.63 -3.32 12.81
C ARG A 36 -10.83 -2.53 14.10
N ILE A 37 -11.16 -1.25 13.95
CA ILE A 37 -11.47 -0.38 15.08
C ILE A 37 -12.71 -0.95 15.78
N HIS A 38 -12.52 -1.56 16.95
CA HIS A 38 -13.62 -1.91 17.83
C HIS A 38 -14.04 -0.63 18.57
N GLY A 39 -14.95 0.14 17.95
CA GLY A 39 -15.57 1.30 18.57
C GLY A 39 -16.82 0.87 19.33
N GLY A 40 -16.81 0.96 20.66
CA GLY A 40 -18.04 0.92 21.45
C GLY A 40 -17.89 0.31 22.85
N TYR A 41 -18.48 0.97 23.84
CA TYR A 41 -18.81 0.35 25.12
C TYR A 41 -19.96 -0.64 24.90
N GLY A 42 -19.69 -1.94 25.02
CA GLY A 42 -20.69 -3.01 24.91
C GLY A 42 -21.65 -3.13 26.11
N GLY A 43 -21.67 -2.16 27.02
CA GLY A 43 -22.58 -2.17 28.16
C GLY A 43 -23.91 -1.50 27.85
N ARG A 44 -24.98 -2.00 28.48
CA ARG A 44 -26.39 -1.61 28.23
C ARG A 44 -26.72 -0.13 28.48
N ALA A 45 -25.80 0.66 29.04
CA ALA A 45 -26.03 2.06 29.37
C ALA A 45 -25.82 2.96 28.14
N LYS A 46 -26.91 3.43 27.54
CA LYS A 46 -26.87 4.47 26.49
C LYS A 46 -26.37 5.78 27.11
N GLY A 47 -25.19 6.26 26.69
CA GLY A 47 -24.66 7.58 27.07
C GLY A 47 -23.52 7.61 28.10
N GLY A 48 -22.87 6.47 28.39
CA GLY A 48 -21.64 6.45 29.20
C GLY A 48 -20.45 7.08 28.47
N PRO A 49 -19.38 7.48 29.18
CA PRO A 49 -18.17 8.01 28.56
C PRO A 49 -17.64 6.99 27.54
N GLN A 50 -17.61 7.40 26.28
CA GLN A 50 -17.11 6.60 25.18
C GLN A 50 -15.64 6.92 25.00
N ASP A 51 -14.79 5.89 24.97
CA ASP A 51 -13.40 6.07 24.55
C ASP A 51 -13.40 6.65 23.14
N VAL A 52 -12.83 7.84 23.00
CA VAL A 52 -12.61 8.48 21.71
C VAL A 52 -11.45 7.71 21.07
N VAL A 53 -11.77 6.91 20.07
CA VAL A 53 -10.74 6.29 19.23
C VAL A 53 -9.91 7.42 18.63
N GLN A 54 -8.60 7.39 18.85
CA GLN A 54 -7.67 8.38 18.31
C GLN A 54 -7.42 8.07 16.82
N ASP A 55 -8.41 8.37 15.98
CA ASP A 55 -8.37 8.14 14.53
C ASP A 55 -7.10 8.71 13.88
N SER A 56 -6.62 9.87 14.36
CA SER A 56 -5.39 10.50 13.88
C SER A 56 -4.16 9.61 14.04
N LYS A 57 -4.06 8.84 15.14
CA LYS A 57 -2.89 7.98 15.40
C LYS A 57 -2.87 6.77 14.46
N TYR A 58 -4.05 6.23 14.14
CA TYR A 58 -4.19 5.14 13.17
C TYR A 58 -3.88 5.63 11.76
N LEU A 59 -4.39 6.80 11.39
CA LEU A 59 -4.13 7.41 10.08
C LEU A 59 -2.64 7.69 9.86
N GLU A 60 -1.94 8.21 10.86
CA GLU A 60 -0.49 8.44 10.74
C GLU A 60 0.28 7.13 10.59
N ARG A 61 -0.09 6.06 11.32
CA ARG A 61 0.52 4.74 11.17
C ARG A 61 0.31 4.16 9.77
N GLU A 62 -0.91 4.27 9.24
CA GLU A 62 -1.23 3.84 7.87
C GLU A 62 -0.39 4.60 6.83
N LYS A 63 -0.27 5.93 6.96
CA LYS A 63 0.60 6.74 6.08
C LYS A 63 2.05 6.29 6.13
N HIS A 64 2.56 5.98 7.33
CA HIS A 64 3.93 5.50 7.49
C HIS A 64 4.16 4.13 6.83
N GLN A 65 3.21 3.20 6.98
CA GLN A 65 3.26 1.88 6.34
C GLN A 65 3.23 2.00 4.81
N LEU A 66 2.28 2.78 4.26
CA LEU A 66 2.20 3.03 2.82
C LEU A 66 3.48 3.68 2.27
N LYS A 67 4.07 4.62 3.01
CA LYS A 67 5.33 5.27 2.59
C LYS A 67 6.49 4.27 2.55
N ALA A 68 6.57 3.34 3.50
CA ALA A 68 7.59 2.30 3.51
C ALA A 68 7.42 1.36 2.31
N TYR A 69 6.17 0.96 2.06
CA TYR A 69 5.80 0.11 0.92
C TYR A 69 6.15 0.73 -0.43
N PHE A 70 5.78 2.00 -0.68
CA PHE A 70 6.15 2.69 -1.92
C PHE A 70 7.67 2.84 -2.08
N LYS A 71 8.41 3.01 -0.98
CA LYS A 71 9.87 3.08 -1.02
C LYS A 71 10.50 1.74 -1.42
N GLU A 72 9.94 0.62 -0.97
CA GLU A 72 10.40 -0.71 -1.35
C GLU A 72 10.19 -0.96 -2.84
N ILE A 73 8.99 -0.65 -3.35
CA ILE A 73 8.68 -0.75 -4.79
C ILE A 73 9.64 0.14 -5.61
N ALA A 74 9.85 1.38 -5.18
CA ALA A 74 10.73 2.33 -5.86
C ALA A 74 12.18 1.85 -5.93
N ASN A 75 12.66 1.16 -4.89
CA ASN A 75 14.01 0.57 -4.89
C ASN A 75 14.13 -0.58 -5.89
N GLU A 76 13.09 -1.40 -6.05
CA GLU A 76 13.11 -2.55 -6.97
C GLU A 76 13.15 -2.11 -8.45
N ILE A 77 12.42 -1.04 -8.78
CA ILE A 77 12.27 -0.54 -10.15
C ILE A 77 13.33 0.48 -10.57
N LYS A 78 14.21 0.91 -9.66
CA LYS A 78 15.17 2.00 -9.87
C LYS A 78 16.09 1.81 -11.09
N ASN A 79 16.30 0.55 -11.49
CA ASN A 79 17.18 0.18 -12.61
C ASN A 79 16.41 -0.09 -13.91
N SER A 80 15.12 0.26 -14.02
CA SER A 80 14.35 0.09 -15.28
C SER A 80 14.58 1.25 -16.25
N ASP A 81 14.77 0.94 -17.53
CA ASP A 81 14.90 1.95 -18.59
C ASP A 81 13.54 2.56 -18.98
N GLU A 82 12.48 1.75 -18.92
CA GLU A 82 11.10 2.16 -19.17
C GLU A 82 10.20 1.64 -18.04
N LEU A 83 9.32 2.51 -17.53
CA LEU A 83 8.42 2.21 -16.42
C LEU A 83 6.97 2.50 -16.80
N VAL A 84 6.09 1.54 -16.56
CA VAL A 84 4.64 1.76 -16.63
C VAL A 84 4.03 1.42 -15.29
N VAL A 85 3.22 2.33 -14.74
CA VAL A 85 2.55 2.16 -13.45
C VAL A 85 1.05 2.05 -13.70
N PHE A 86 0.46 0.99 -13.17
CA PHE A 86 -0.95 0.68 -13.17
C PHE A 86 -1.42 0.46 -11.72
N GLY A 87 -2.70 0.66 -11.46
CA GLY A 87 -3.29 0.37 -10.16
C GLY A 87 -4.79 0.69 -10.13
N PRO A 88 -5.56 0.05 -9.24
CA PRO A 88 -6.96 0.40 -9.06
C PRO A 88 -7.11 1.79 -8.41
N ALA A 89 -8.18 2.51 -8.78
CA ALA A 89 -8.52 3.84 -8.30
C ALA A 89 -7.36 4.86 -8.47
N GLU A 90 -7.08 5.66 -7.44
CA GLU A 90 -6.03 6.69 -7.44
C GLU A 90 -4.65 6.15 -7.04
N THR A 91 -4.49 4.85 -6.75
CA THR A 91 -3.23 4.31 -6.22
C THR A 91 -2.07 4.50 -7.20
N GLY A 92 -2.33 4.34 -8.49
CA GLY A 92 -1.36 4.64 -9.54
C GLY A 92 -1.03 6.13 -9.68
N GLU A 93 -1.98 7.02 -9.40
CA GLU A 93 -1.74 8.48 -9.43
C GLU A 93 -0.93 8.95 -8.23
N LYS A 94 -1.15 8.38 -7.04
CA LYS A 94 -0.44 8.71 -5.80
C LYS A 94 1.01 8.23 -5.77
N PHE A 95 1.36 7.28 -6.63
CA PHE A 95 2.72 6.76 -6.76
C PHE A 95 3.61 7.59 -7.70
N ARG A 96 2.99 8.42 -8.56
CA ARG A 96 3.68 9.24 -9.55
C ARG A 96 4.45 10.40 -8.91
#